data_AF-I4EK29-F1
#
_entry.id   AF-I4EK29-F1
#
_cell.length_a   1.000
_cell.length_b   1.000
_cell.length_c   1.000
_cell.angle_alpha   90.00
_cell.angle_beta   90.00
_cell.angle_gamma   90.00
#
_symmetry.space_group_name_H-M   'P 1'
#
loop_
_entity.id
_entity.type
_entity.pdbx_description
1 polymer ?
#
loop_
_entity_poly.entity_id
_entity_poly.type
_entity_poly.pdbx_seq_one_letter_code
_entity_poly.pdbx_strand_id
1 'polypeptide(L)'
;MLGAALLSSGDYTQRQAPDRQICQGNAPRVCVWPEHAKWADTAAEVAHRLDAALGDVYRFPPVVYEEGLPEAPSGGGPIVRIDRLPMTPASLVQGLGLGVIPEAPFDCWRESQRLERRTLIKAWLEMRAAGQLASVATDGAKLSVLLSRSPSEQRAWVLENLPAATDCSAPVPPSSLEAS
;
A
#
# COMPACT_ATOMS: atom_id res chain seq x y z
N MET A 1 -31.22 -25.72 29.91
CA MET A 1 -30.01 -24.91 30.18
C MET A 1 -29.17 -24.91 28.92
N LEU A 2 -29.19 -23.83 28.16
CA LEU A 2 -28.42 -23.65 26.94
C LEU A 2 -27.05 -23.08 27.32
N GLY A 3 -25.99 -23.87 27.12
CA GLY A 3 -24.61 -23.43 27.32
C GLY A 3 -24.21 -22.52 26.17
N ALA A 4 -23.98 -21.24 26.47
CA ALA A 4 -23.34 -20.31 25.56
C ALA A 4 -21.86 -20.66 25.46
N ALA A 5 -21.44 -21.19 24.31
CA ALA A 5 -20.04 -21.32 23.97
C ALA A 5 -19.48 -19.92 23.68
N LEU A 6 -18.71 -19.38 24.63
CA LEU A 6 -17.88 -18.20 24.41
C LEU A 6 -16.80 -18.58 23.40
N LEU A 7 -16.93 -18.08 22.17
CA LEU A 7 -15.82 -18.07 21.22
C LEU A 7 -14.74 -17.16 21.81
N SER A 8 -13.76 -17.78 22.46
CA SER A 8 -12.54 -17.12 22.88
C SER A 8 -11.91 -16.51 21.64
N SER A 9 -11.78 -15.18 21.63
CA SER A 9 -10.89 -14.44 20.75
C SER A 9 -9.48 -14.96 20.98
N GLY A 10 -9.11 -15.97 20.21
CA GLY A 10 -7.84 -16.68 20.29
C GLY A 10 -6.69 -15.68 20.30
N ASP A 11 -5.84 -15.88 21.29
CA ASP A 11 -4.65 -15.09 21.55
C ASP A 11 -3.70 -15.19 20.34
N TYR A 12 -3.68 -14.15 19.48
CA TYR A 12 -2.76 -14.08 18.34
C TYR A 12 -1.28 -14.02 18.77
N THR A 13 -0.99 -13.91 20.07
CA THR A 13 0.37 -13.73 20.60
C THR A 13 1.19 -15.04 20.70
N GLN A 14 0.61 -16.20 20.44
CA GLN A 14 1.33 -17.50 20.47
C GLN A 14 1.26 -18.28 19.15
N ARG A 15 1.38 -17.62 17.99
CA ARG A 15 1.75 -18.36 16.78
C ARG A 15 3.20 -18.80 16.90
N GLN A 16 3.43 -20.11 17.00
CA GLN A 16 4.73 -20.69 16.68
C GLN A 16 5.01 -20.36 15.22
N ALA A 17 6.03 -19.54 14.96
CA ALA A 17 6.45 -19.27 13.60
C ALA A 17 6.75 -20.62 12.92
N PRO A 18 6.12 -20.94 11.78
CA PRO A 18 6.47 -22.14 11.04
C PRO A 18 7.95 -22.05 10.70
N ASP A 19 8.63 -23.20 10.70
CA ASP A 19 10.09 -23.27 10.55
C ASP A 19 10.60 -22.57 9.27
N ARG A 20 9.73 -22.33 8.28
CA ARG A 20 10.05 -21.59 7.06
C ARG A 20 8.87 -20.77 6.53
N GLN A 21 9.14 -19.50 6.25
CA GLN A 21 8.36 -18.65 5.35
C GLN A 21 8.46 -19.10 3.88
N ILE A 22 7.46 -18.77 3.08
CA ILE A 22 7.47 -19.01 1.62
C ILE A 22 7.80 -17.70 0.91
N CYS A 23 8.86 -17.69 0.12
CA CYS A 23 9.28 -16.50 -0.61
C CYS A 23 9.16 -16.69 -2.13
N GLN A 24 8.63 -15.68 -2.83
CA GLN A 24 8.48 -15.65 -4.28
C GLN A 24 9.02 -14.36 -4.91
N GLY A 25 9.41 -14.44 -6.18
CA GLY A 25 9.96 -13.32 -6.95
C GLY A 25 11.48 -13.11 -6.80
N ASN A 26 12.01 -12.16 -7.58
CA ASN A 26 13.45 -11.89 -7.67
C ASN A 26 13.85 -10.53 -7.10
N ALA A 27 13.11 -9.47 -7.41
CA ALA A 27 13.31 -8.11 -6.90
C ALA A 27 12.06 -7.22 -7.11
N PRO A 28 11.37 -6.79 -6.03
CA PRO A 28 11.50 -7.29 -4.66
C PRO A 28 11.04 -8.74 -4.52
N ARG A 29 11.71 -9.53 -3.68
CA ARG A 29 11.23 -10.86 -3.27
C ARG A 29 10.18 -10.69 -2.17
N VAL A 30 9.06 -11.39 -2.24
CA VAL A 30 8.00 -11.31 -1.23
C VAL A 30 7.97 -12.61 -0.42
N CYS A 31 8.02 -12.49 0.91
CA CYS A 31 7.93 -13.61 1.84
C CYS A 31 6.62 -13.55 2.64
N VAL A 32 5.88 -14.65 2.66
CA VAL A 32 4.56 -14.79 3.30
C VAL A 32 4.52 -15.99 4.23
N TRP A 33 3.51 -16.04 5.09
CA TRP A 33 3.21 -17.23 5.87
C TRP A 33 2.86 -18.41 4.95
N PRO A 34 3.21 -19.68 5.30
CA PRO A 34 2.90 -20.85 4.48
C PRO A 34 1.42 -21.00 4.10
N GLU A 35 0.50 -20.70 5.01
CA GLU A 35 -0.95 -20.73 4.75
C GLU A 35 -1.40 -19.70 3.71
N HIS A 36 -0.58 -18.68 3.45
CA HIS A 36 -0.84 -17.63 2.47
C HIS A 36 -0.03 -17.79 1.19
N ALA A 37 0.67 -18.91 1.01
CA ALA A 37 1.51 -19.19 -0.16
C ALA A 37 0.80 -18.98 -1.51
N LYS A 38 -0.52 -19.21 -1.58
CA LYS A 38 -1.33 -18.97 -2.79
C LYS A 38 -1.35 -17.50 -3.27
N TRP A 39 -0.98 -16.55 -2.41
CA TRP A 39 -0.92 -15.12 -2.73
C TRP A 39 0.50 -14.62 -2.98
N ALA A 40 1.52 -15.45 -2.76
CA ALA A 40 2.92 -15.04 -2.82
C ALA A 40 3.30 -14.53 -4.22
N ASP A 41 2.90 -15.24 -5.28
CA ASP A 41 3.17 -14.83 -6.66
C ASP A 41 2.48 -13.51 -7.01
N THR A 42 1.19 -13.37 -6.68
CA THR A 42 0.44 -12.14 -6.90
C THR A 42 1.04 -10.96 -6.13
N ALA A 43 1.46 -11.17 -4.89
CA ALA A 43 2.09 -10.14 -4.07
C ALA A 43 3.46 -9.73 -4.64
N ALA A 44 4.26 -10.68 -5.11
CA ALA A 44 5.52 -10.41 -5.79
C ALA A 44 5.31 -9.62 -7.10
N GLU A 45 4.30 -9.96 -7.89
CA GLU A 45 3.94 -9.23 -9.11
C GLU A 45 3.52 -7.78 -8.80
N VAL A 46 2.66 -7.58 -7.80
CA VAL A 46 2.23 -6.25 -7.36
C VAL A 46 3.43 -5.44 -6.87
N ALA A 47 4.29 -6.03 -6.04
CA ALA A 47 5.48 -5.36 -5.52
C ALA A 47 6.46 -4.96 -6.64
N HIS A 48 6.66 -5.82 -7.64
CA HIS A 48 7.47 -5.50 -8.82
C HIS A 48 6.88 -4.36 -9.65
N ARG A 49 5.55 -4.35 -9.86
CA ARG A 49 4.88 -3.24 -10.57
C ARG A 49 4.95 -1.93 -9.81
N LEU A 50 4.85 -1.96 -8.48
CA LEU A 50 5.02 -0.77 -7.64
C LEU A 50 6.45 -0.22 -7.74
N ASP A 51 7.46 -1.09 -7.59
CA ASP A 51 8.87 -0.69 -7.73
C ASP A 51 9.15 -0.05 -9.11
N ALA A 52 8.65 -0.68 -10.19
CA ALA A 52 8.77 -0.13 -11.54
C ALA A 52 7.99 1.18 -11.74
N ALA A 53 6.81 1.33 -11.12
CA ALA A 53 5.98 2.53 -11.23
C ALA A 53 6.60 3.72 -10.48
N LEU A 54 7.21 3.47 -9.33
CA LEU A 54 7.82 4.49 -8.49
C LEU A 54 9.19 4.91 -8.99
N GLY A 55 9.98 3.97 -9.54
CA GLY A 55 11.27 4.30 -10.14
C GLY A 55 12.20 5.02 -9.17
N ASP A 56 12.50 6.28 -9.45
CA ASP A 56 13.36 7.15 -8.64
C ASP A 56 12.66 7.78 -7.42
N VAL A 57 11.32 7.71 -7.35
CA VAL A 57 10.53 8.26 -6.24
C VAL A 57 10.71 7.45 -4.96
N TYR A 58 10.72 6.13 -5.08
CA TYR A 58 10.83 5.22 -3.95
C TYR A 58 11.43 3.89 -4.43
N ARG A 59 12.42 3.40 -3.69
CA ARG A 59 13.07 2.12 -3.97
C ARG A 59 12.54 1.06 -3.03
N PHE A 60 11.94 0.00 -3.57
CA PHE A 60 11.50 -1.11 -2.73
C PHE A 60 12.71 -1.82 -2.08
N PRO A 61 12.56 -2.30 -0.84
CA PRO A 61 13.56 -3.16 -0.23
C PRO A 61 13.70 -4.45 -1.07
N PRO A 62 14.88 -5.08 -1.10
CA PRO A 62 15.10 -6.28 -1.89
C PRO A 62 14.21 -7.45 -1.46
N VAL A 63 13.75 -7.45 -0.21
CA VAL A 63 12.79 -8.40 0.33
C VAL A 63 11.69 -7.65 1.08
N VAL A 64 10.44 -8.01 0.81
CA VAL A 64 9.25 -7.54 1.52
C VAL A 64 8.62 -8.71 2.25
N TYR A 65 8.24 -8.51 3.50
CA TYR A 65 7.65 -9.54 4.35
C TYR A 65 6.17 -9.27 4.59
N GLU A 66 5.42 -10.33 4.81
CA GLU A 66 4.06 -10.26 5.33
C GLU A 66 4.04 -9.83 6.79
N GLU A 67 2.98 -9.08 7.15
CA GLU A 67 2.68 -8.69 8.52
C GLU A 67 2.71 -9.89 9.49
N GLY A 68 3.39 -9.68 10.61
CA GLY A 68 3.56 -10.69 11.66
C GLY A 68 4.76 -11.61 11.49
N LEU A 69 5.39 -11.70 10.31
CA LEU A 69 6.64 -12.47 10.19
C LEU A 69 7.75 -11.83 11.04
N PRO A 70 8.67 -12.61 11.65
CA PRO A 70 9.73 -12.09 12.52
C PRO A 70 10.63 -11.04 11.85
N GLU A 71 10.86 -11.16 10.55
CA GLU A 71 11.67 -10.25 9.74
C GLU A 71 10.89 -9.05 9.17
N ALA A 72 9.57 -9.02 9.37
CA ALA A 72 8.75 -7.91 8.89
C ALA A 72 9.07 -6.62 9.65
N PRO A 73 9.09 -5.46 8.97
CA PRO A 73 9.32 -4.18 9.62
C PRO A 73 8.19 -3.90 10.61
N SER A 74 8.54 -3.41 11.80
CA SER A 74 7.56 -3.04 12.84
C SER A 74 6.80 -1.74 12.54
N GLY A 75 7.18 -1.02 11.47
CA GLY A 75 6.47 0.17 10.99
C GLY A 75 7.20 0.89 9.87
N GLY A 76 6.48 1.76 9.15
CA GLY A 76 7.05 2.72 8.17
C GLY A 76 7.61 2.11 6.87
N GLY A 77 7.52 0.79 6.68
CA GLY A 77 8.00 0.08 5.50
C GLY A 77 6.87 -0.57 4.69
N PRO A 78 7.16 -1.00 3.45
CA PRO A 78 6.22 -1.76 2.65
C PRO A 78 6.04 -3.12 3.30
N ILE A 79 4.79 -3.55 3.43
CA ILE A 79 4.44 -4.79 4.14
C ILE A 79 3.31 -5.49 3.39
N VAL A 80 3.40 -6.81 3.26
CA VAL A 80 2.29 -7.57 2.68
C VAL A 80 1.23 -7.77 3.75
N ARG A 81 -0.02 -7.39 3.46
CA ARG A 81 -1.17 -7.59 4.36
C ARG A 81 -2.17 -8.52 3.71
N ILE A 82 -2.37 -9.69 4.32
CA ILE A 82 -3.31 -10.72 3.89
C ILE A 82 -4.32 -10.94 5.03
N ASP A 83 -4.95 -9.85 5.46
CA ASP A 83 -5.84 -9.79 6.62
C ASP A 83 -7.31 -9.53 6.23
N ARG A 84 -7.60 -9.28 4.95
CA ARG A 84 -8.94 -8.93 4.44
C ARG A 84 -9.34 -9.81 3.27
N LEU A 85 -10.52 -10.41 3.35
CA LEU A 85 -11.16 -11.11 2.25
C LEU A 85 -12.27 -10.24 1.62
N PRO A 86 -12.43 -10.24 0.29
CA PRO A 86 -11.61 -10.96 -0.69
C PRO A 86 -10.23 -10.30 -0.89
N MET A 87 -9.19 -11.12 -1.01
CA MET A 87 -7.87 -10.65 -1.43
C MET A 87 -7.88 -10.36 -2.92
N THR A 88 -7.41 -9.17 -3.28
CA THR A 88 -7.29 -8.71 -4.67
C THR A 88 -5.89 -8.11 -4.88
N PRO A 89 -5.40 -7.99 -6.13
CA PRO A 89 -4.18 -7.24 -6.39
C PRO A 89 -4.23 -5.81 -5.81
N ALA A 90 -5.39 -5.16 -5.86
CA ALA A 90 -5.56 -3.82 -5.33
C ALA A 90 -5.54 -3.77 -3.78
N SER A 91 -6.01 -4.82 -3.08
CA SER A 91 -5.85 -4.91 -1.62
C SER A 91 -4.39 -5.08 -1.20
N LEU A 92 -3.60 -5.85 -1.98
CA LEU A 92 -2.15 -6.00 -1.77
C LEU A 92 -1.40 -4.67 -1.94
N VAL A 93 -1.81 -3.83 -2.90
CA VAL A 93 -1.24 -2.49 -3.07
C VAL A 93 -1.39 -1.65 -1.79
N GLN A 94 -2.48 -1.79 -1.03
CA GLN A 94 -2.68 -0.96 0.16
C GLN A 94 -1.62 -1.23 1.23
N GLY A 95 -1.29 -2.51 1.49
CA GLY A 95 -0.23 -2.87 2.44
C GLY A 95 1.15 -2.49 1.92
N LEU A 96 1.46 -2.84 0.67
CA LEU A 96 2.75 -2.55 0.04
C LEU A 96 2.98 -1.04 -0.10
N GLY A 97 1.92 -0.26 -0.31
CA GLY A 97 1.95 1.19 -0.41
C GLY A 97 2.22 1.90 0.91
N LEU A 98 2.13 1.25 2.07
CA LEU A 98 2.45 1.87 3.38
C LEU A 98 3.91 2.30 3.49
N GLY A 99 4.82 1.64 2.76
CA GLY A 99 6.22 2.08 2.69
C GLY A 99 6.41 3.38 1.91
N VAL A 100 5.48 3.68 1.00
CA VAL A 100 5.51 4.87 0.13
C VAL A 100 4.76 6.01 0.79
N ILE A 101 3.55 5.71 1.28
CA ILE A 101 2.66 6.67 1.93
C ILE A 101 2.36 6.16 3.36
N PRO A 102 3.29 6.32 4.31
CA PRO A 102 3.07 5.90 5.69
C PRO A 102 1.80 6.52 6.28
N GLU A 103 1.22 5.87 7.28
CA GLU A 103 0.14 6.48 8.06
C GLU A 103 0.67 7.71 8.77
N ALA A 104 -0.03 8.83 8.64
CA ALA A 104 0.24 10.04 9.42
C ALA A 104 -0.88 10.26 10.44
N PRO A 105 -0.61 11.02 11.53
CA PRO A 105 -1.60 11.31 12.56
C PRO A 105 -2.92 11.81 11.98
N PHE A 106 -4.04 11.43 12.61
CA PHE A 106 -5.38 11.77 12.12
C PHE A 106 -5.57 13.28 11.88
N ASP A 107 -5.00 14.12 12.74
CA ASP A 107 -5.13 15.58 12.63
C ASP A 107 -4.50 16.15 11.35
N CYS A 108 -3.56 15.44 10.74
CA CYS A 108 -2.94 15.84 9.47
C CYS A 108 -3.91 15.78 8.29
N TRP A 109 -5.01 15.03 8.42
CA TRP A 109 -5.99 14.83 7.36
C TRP A 109 -7.22 15.74 7.48
N ARG A 110 -7.25 16.63 8.48
CA ARG A 110 -8.31 17.65 8.59
C ARG A 110 -8.25 18.69 7.48
N GLU A 111 -7.07 18.90 6.90
CA GLU A 111 -6.89 19.74 5.72
C GLU A 111 -7.29 18.96 4.46
N SER A 112 -8.38 19.38 3.82
CA SER A 112 -8.98 18.67 2.67
C SER A 112 -7.99 18.43 1.53
N GLN A 113 -7.08 19.38 1.30
CA GLN A 113 -6.08 19.26 0.24
C GLN A 113 -5.06 18.14 0.50
N ARG A 114 -4.62 17.93 1.75
CA ARG A 114 -3.70 16.82 2.09
C ARG A 114 -4.36 15.47 1.93
N LEU A 115 -5.60 15.36 2.42
CA LEU A 115 -6.39 14.15 2.25
C LEU A 115 -6.60 13.83 0.76
N GLU A 116 -6.87 14.85 -0.05
CA GLU A 116 -6.96 14.70 -1.51
C GLU A 116 -5.64 14.19 -2.11
N ARG A 117 -4.48 14.79 -1.77
CA ARG A 117 -3.17 14.31 -2.27
C ARG A 117 -2.89 12.88 -1.87
N ARG A 118 -3.10 12.53 -0.60
CA ARG A 118 -2.96 11.17 -0.10
C ARG A 118 -3.84 10.19 -0.87
N THR A 119 -5.11 10.55 -1.07
CA THR A 119 -6.09 9.70 -1.76
C THR A 119 -5.74 9.52 -3.24
N LEU A 120 -5.34 10.59 -3.93
CA LEU A 120 -4.93 10.53 -5.34
C LEU A 120 -3.64 9.72 -5.55
N ILE A 121 -2.63 9.89 -4.68
CA ILE A 121 -1.41 9.07 -4.78
C ILE A 121 -1.74 7.60 -4.52
N LYS A 122 -2.56 7.29 -3.50
CA LYS A 122 -3.00 5.91 -3.24
C LYS A 122 -3.73 5.31 -4.45
N ALA A 123 -4.68 6.03 -5.02
CA ALA A 123 -5.41 5.59 -6.20
C ALA A 123 -4.51 5.42 -7.43
N TRP A 124 -3.53 6.32 -7.61
CA TRP A 124 -2.51 6.18 -8.64
C TRP A 124 -1.70 4.88 -8.46
N LEU A 125 -1.22 4.58 -7.25
CA LEU A 125 -0.52 3.32 -6.97
C LEU A 125 -1.38 2.08 -7.30
N GLU A 126 -2.66 2.11 -6.91
CA GLU A 126 -3.62 1.04 -7.20
C GLU A 126 -3.79 0.83 -8.72
N MET A 127 -3.97 1.91 -9.47
CA MET A 127 -4.07 1.84 -10.93
C MET A 127 -2.77 1.36 -11.59
N ARG A 128 -1.61 1.80 -11.10
CA ARG A 128 -0.30 1.41 -11.68
C ARG A 128 0.08 -0.04 -11.41
N ALA A 129 -0.27 -0.58 -10.25
CA ALA A 129 0.15 -1.92 -9.86
C ALA A 129 -0.94 -3.00 -10.04
N ALA A 130 -2.21 -2.63 -9.86
CA ALA A 130 -3.34 -3.55 -9.94
C ALA A 130 -4.25 -3.31 -11.17
N GLY A 131 -4.12 -2.18 -11.86
CA GLY A 131 -4.99 -1.83 -12.99
C GLY A 131 -6.44 -1.52 -12.60
N GLN A 132 -6.74 -1.48 -11.30
CA GLN A 132 -8.08 -1.25 -10.75
C GLN A 132 -7.96 -0.60 -9.37
N LEU A 133 -8.98 0.16 -8.98
CA LEU A 133 -9.09 0.76 -7.66
C LEU A 133 -9.62 -0.25 -6.64
N ALA A 134 -9.04 -0.26 -5.43
CA ALA A 134 -9.59 -0.98 -4.29
C ALA A 134 -10.64 -0.14 -3.54
N SER A 135 -10.59 1.20 -3.65
CA SER A 135 -11.47 2.12 -2.93
C SER A 135 -12.16 3.12 -3.85
N VAL A 136 -13.43 3.41 -3.56
CA VAL A 136 -14.27 4.39 -4.27
C VAL A 136 -14.09 5.82 -3.79
N ALA A 137 -13.30 6.07 -2.74
CA ALA A 137 -13.22 7.38 -2.09
C ALA A 137 -12.37 8.44 -2.84
N THR A 138 -12.07 8.21 -4.12
CA THR A 138 -11.21 9.10 -4.91
C THR A 138 -12.06 10.00 -5.81
N ASP A 139 -11.66 11.27 -5.94
CA ASP A 139 -12.16 12.12 -7.02
C ASP A 139 -11.73 11.54 -8.38
N GLY A 140 -12.66 10.81 -9.01
CA GLY A 140 -12.43 10.12 -10.26
C GLY A 140 -12.06 11.06 -11.42
N ALA A 141 -12.49 12.32 -11.38
CA ALA A 141 -12.15 13.30 -12.40
C ALA A 141 -10.67 13.71 -12.27
N LYS A 142 -10.22 14.07 -11.06
CA LYS A 142 -8.81 14.41 -10.80
C LYS A 142 -7.88 13.23 -11.06
N LEU A 143 -8.27 12.02 -10.69
CA LEU A 143 -7.51 10.81 -11.01
C LEU A 143 -7.41 10.59 -12.52
N SER A 144 -8.51 10.78 -13.26
CA SER A 144 -8.51 10.65 -14.72
C SER A 144 -7.59 11.66 -15.39
N VAL A 145 -7.59 12.92 -14.91
CA VAL A 145 -6.65 13.96 -15.37
C VAL A 145 -5.20 13.58 -15.08
N LEU A 146 -4.91 13.01 -13.90
CA LEU A 146 -3.57 12.53 -13.59
C LEU A 146 -3.16 11.38 -14.53
N LEU A 147 -4.05 10.38 -14.73
CA LEU A 147 -3.77 9.19 -15.54
C LEU A 147 -3.67 9.46 -17.04
N SER A 148 -4.23 10.57 -17.54
CA SER A 148 -4.11 10.96 -18.95
C SER A 148 -2.75 11.60 -19.29
N ARG A 149 -1.96 11.99 -18.29
CA ARG A 149 -0.60 12.52 -18.46
C ARG A 149 0.39 11.42 -18.84
N SER A 150 1.56 11.80 -19.35
CA SER A 150 2.64 10.84 -19.58
C SER A 150 3.10 10.17 -18.27
N PRO A 151 3.66 8.94 -18.31
CA PRO A 151 4.15 8.27 -17.10
C PRO A 151 5.19 9.08 -16.31
N SER A 152 6.03 9.88 -16.99
CA SER A 152 6.99 10.79 -16.34
C SER A 152 6.32 11.94 -15.61
N GLU A 153 5.29 12.55 -16.20
CA GLU A 153 4.53 13.63 -15.55
C GLU A 153 3.72 13.12 -14.37
N GLN A 154 3.18 11.90 -14.47
CA GLN A 154 2.53 11.23 -13.35
C GLN A 154 3.49 11.03 -12.17
N ARG A 155 4.69 10.48 -12.43
CA ARG A 155 5.72 10.31 -11.38
C ARG A 155 6.18 11.63 -10.79
N ALA A 156 6.40 12.65 -11.63
CA ALA A 156 6.79 13.98 -11.16
C ALA A 156 5.71 14.59 -10.24
N TRP A 157 4.43 14.44 -10.60
CA TRP A 157 3.33 14.88 -9.75
C TRP A 157 3.29 14.12 -8.41
N VAL A 158 3.50 12.81 -8.43
CA VAL A 158 3.58 12.01 -7.19
C VAL A 158 4.75 12.48 -6.33
N LEU A 159 5.94 12.66 -6.92
CA LEU A 159 7.13 13.11 -6.20
C LEU A 159 6.92 14.49 -5.54
N GLU A 160 6.31 15.43 -6.26
CA GLU A 160 5.99 16.76 -5.77
C GLU A 160 5.00 16.74 -4.59
N ASN A 161 3.99 15.86 -4.66
CA ASN A 161 2.89 15.85 -3.69
C ASN A 161 3.08 14.84 -2.54
N LEU A 162 4.07 13.95 -2.65
CA LEU A 162 4.34 12.93 -1.63
C LEU A 162 4.65 13.54 -0.26
N PRO A 163 5.50 14.58 -0.12
CA PRO A 163 5.75 15.20 1.18
C PRO A 163 4.47 15.69 1.86
N ALA A 164 3.58 16.38 1.14
CA ALA A 164 2.31 16.85 1.70
C ALA A 164 1.35 15.70 2.10
N ALA A 165 1.48 14.54 1.44
CA ALA A 165 0.71 13.33 1.70
C ALA A 165 1.27 12.44 2.83
N THR A 166 2.47 12.73 3.35
CA THR A 166 3.14 11.92 4.37
C THR A 166 3.59 12.72 5.59
N ASP A 167 3.82 14.02 5.44
CA ASP A 167 4.30 14.93 6.48
C ASP A 167 3.34 16.12 6.63
N CYS A 168 2.83 16.27 7.85
CA CYS A 168 1.84 17.29 8.22
C CYS A 168 2.42 18.70 8.25
N SER A 169 3.74 18.82 8.35
CA SER A 169 4.47 20.08 8.34
C SER A 169 4.87 20.53 6.94
N ALA A 170 4.91 19.61 5.97
CA ALA A 170 5.29 19.93 4.60
C ALA A 170 4.24 20.84 3.94
N PRO A 171 4.62 21.88 3.19
CA PRO A 171 3.65 22.72 2.49
C PRO A 171 2.87 21.91 1.45
N VAL A 172 1.60 22.25 1.24
CA VAL A 172 0.78 21.62 0.21
C VAL A 172 1.04 22.34 -1.13
N PRO A 173 1.54 21.64 -2.17
CA PRO A 173 1.71 22.25 -3.48
C PRO A 173 0.37 22.71 -4.08
N PRO A 174 0.36 23.81 -4.87
CA PRO A 174 -0.84 24.24 -5.56
C PRO A 174 -1.36 23.13 -6.49
N SER A 175 -2.68 23.09 -6.68
CA SER A 175 -3.30 22.05 -7.50
C SER A 175 -2.96 22.20 -8.97
N SER A 176 -1.93 21.48 -9.43
CA SER A 176 -1.57 21.42 -10.85
C SER A 176 -2.55 20.60 -11.70
N LEU A 177 -3.57 19.99 -11.08
CA LEU A 177 -4.61 19.20 -11.74
C LEU A 177 -5.86 20.02 -12.13
N GLU A 178 -5.93 21.31 -11.80
CA GLU A 178 -7.10 22.17 -12.02
C GLU A 178 -7.01 23.08 -13.26
N ALA A 179 -5.88 23.07 -13.97
CA ALA A 179 -5.57 24.04 -15.03
C ALA A 179 -5.87 23.55 -16.47
N SER A 180 -6.93 22.76 -16.69
CA SER A 180 -7.27 22.24 -18.03
C SER A 180 -8.74 22.45 -18.39
#